data_AF-A0A0F0PLZ8-F1
#
_entry.id   AF-A0A0F0PLZ8-F1
#
_cell.length_a   1.000
_cell.length_b   1.000
_cell.length_c   1.000
_cell.angle_alpha   90.00
_cell.angle_beta   90.00
_cell.angle_gamma   90.00
#
_symmetry.space_group_name_H-M   'P 1'
#
loop_
_entity.id
_entity.type
_entity.pdbx_description
1 polymer ?
#
loop_
_entity_poly.entity_id
_entity_poly.type
_entity_poly.pdbx_seq_one_letter_code
_entity_poly.pdbx_strand_id
1 'polypeptide(L)' 'MLELLFVIGFFVMLLVTGISLLGIIAALVVATALMFFGGLFALMFKLLPWLLLAVAVVWVIRAMKSPTTTRYRREDRWRY' A
#
# COMPACT_ATOMS: atom_id res chain seq x y z
N MET A 1 -36.19 36.76 -21.40
CA MET A 1 -36.24 35.32 -21.80
C MET A 1 -34.86 34.76 -22.15
N LEU A 2 -34.06 35.46 -22.96
CA LEU A 2 -32.65 35.11 -23.24
C LEU A 2 -31.75 35.06 -22.00
N GLU A 3 -32.03 35.87 -20.98
CA GLU A 3 -31.26 35.91 -19.73
C GLU A 3 -31.33 34.59 -18.95
N LEU A 4 -32.48 33.92 -18.93
CA LEU A 4 -32.63 32.62 -18.28
C LEU A 4 -31.89 31.51 -19.03
N LEU A 5 -31.90 31.57 -20.36
CA LEU A 5 -31.14 30.65 -21.22
C LEU A 5 -29.63 30.84 -21.02
N PHE A 6 -29.17 32.07 -20.86
CA PHE A 6 -27.78 32.39 -20.55
C PHE A 6 -27.36 31.83 -19.18
N VAL A 7 -28.18 32.04 -18.15
CA VAL A 7 -27.91 31.53 -16.80
C VAL A 7 -27.85 30.00 -16.78
N ILE A 8 -28.80 29.32 -17.44
CA ILE A 8 -28.79 27.85 -17.55
C ILE A 8 -27.57 27.35 -18.34
N GLY A 9 -27.27 27.97 -19.49
CA GLY A 9 -26.12 27.60 -20.31
C GLY A 9 -24.78 27.78 -19.59
N PHE A 10 -24.65 28.87 -18.83
CA PHE A 10 -23.48 29.14 -17.99
C PHE A 10 -23.33 28.11 -16.87
N PHE A 11 -24.43 27.77 -16.19
CA PHE A 11 -24.42 26.76 -15.13
C PHE A 11 -24.04 25.38 -15.65
N VAL A 12 -24.54 25.02 -16.84
CA VAL A 12 -24.16 23.78 -17.55
C VAL A 12 -22.69 23.80 -17.94
N MET A 13 -22.16 24.92 -18.46
CA MET A 13 -20.73 25.01 -18.78
C MET A 13 -19.83 24.94 -17.55
N LEU A 14 -20.23 25.53 -16.42
CA LEU A 14 -19.52 25.39 -15.15
C LEU A 14 -19.56 23.96 -14.58
N LEU A 15 -20.67 23.26 -14.81
CA LEU A 15 -20.81 21.85 -14.45
C LEU A 15 -19.91 20.95 -15.32
N VAL A 16 -19.87 21.21 -16.63
CA VAL A 16 -19.04 20.47 -17.60
C VAL A 16 -17.55 20.73 -17.39
N THR A 17 -17.16 21.96 -17.07
CA THR A 17 -15.75 22.31 -16.79
C THR A 17 -15.30 21.87 -15.39
N GLY A 18 -16.20 21.35 -14.55
CA GLY A 18 -15.87 20.84 -13.21
C GLY A 18 -15.56 21.92 -12.17
N ILE A 19 -15.77 23.19 -12.51
CA ILE A 19 -15.46 24.36 -11.65
C ILE A 19 -16.59 24.63 -10.64
N SER A 20 -17.74 23.99 -10.79
CA SER A 20 -18.82 24.06 -9.80
C SER A 20 -18.38 23.55 -8.42
N LEU A 21 -18.91 24.16 -7.35
CA LEU A 21 -18.72 23.72 -5.95
C LEU A 21 -19.02 22.22 -5.78
N LEU A 22 -20.04 21.72 -6.49
CA LEU A 22 -20.38 20.30 -6.48
C LEU A 22 -19.27 19.43 -7.09
N GLY A 23 -18.59 19.93 -8.12
CA GLY A 23 -17.44 19.30 -8.75
C GLY A 23 -16.23 19.26 -7.84
N ILE A 24 -15.97 20.34 -7.08
CA ILE A 24 -14.91 20.38 -6.07
C ILE A 24 -15.17 19.35 -4.97
N ILE A 25 -16.41 19.26 -4.46
CA ILE A 25 -16.79 18.26 -3.45
C ILE A 25 -16.63 16.85 -4.01
N ALA A 26 -17.11 16.59 -5.23
CA ALA A 26 -16.95 15.29 -5.88
C ALA A 26 -15.47 14.92 -6.08
N ALA A 27 -14.63 15.86 -6.53
CA ALA A 27 -13.20 15.65 -6.70
C ALA A 27 -12.50 15.34 -5.37
N LEU A 28 -12.86 16.03 -4.28
CA LEU A 28 -12.34 15.76 -2.94
C LEU A 28 -12.73 14.36 -2.44
N VAL A 29 -13.98 13.94 -2.67
CA VAL A 29 -14.46 12.60 -2.31
C VAL A 29 -13.72 11.54 -3.12
N VAL A 30 -13.60 11.73 -4.43
CA VAL A 30 -12.89 10.81 -5.33
C VAL A 30 -11.40 10.71 -4.96
N ALA A 31 -10.74 11.85 -4.71
CA ALA A 31 -9.34 11.87 -4.30
C ALA A 31 -9.12 11.19 -2.95
N THR A 32 -10.02 11.42 -1.98
CA THR A 32 -9.97 10.76 -0.67
C THR A 32 -10.16 9.26 -0.80
N ALA A 33 -11.14 8.80 -1.58
CA ALA A 33 -11.36 7.39 -1.84
C ALA A 33 -10.13 6.75 -2.50
N LEU A 34 -9.59 7.37 -3.55
CA LEU A 34 -8.38 6.91 -4.24
C LEU A 34 -7.16 6.87 -3.32
N MET A 35 -6.94 7.87 -2.47
CA MET A 35 -5.84 7.87 -1.51
C MET A 35 -6.03 6.82 -0.41
N PHE A 36 -7.26 6.56 0.03
CA PHE A 36 -7.53 5.55 1.03
C PHE A 36 -7.21 4.16 0.49
N PHE A 37 -7.78 3.80 -0.67
CA PHE A 37 -7.52 2.53 -1.33
C PHE A 37 -6.07 2.42 -1.82
N GLY A 38 -5.54 3.48 -2.42
CA GLY A 38 -4.18 3.54 -2.95
C GLY A 38 -3.11 3.53 -1.87
N GLY A 39 -3.33 4.20 -0.73
CA GLY A 39 -2.41 4.23 0.39
C GLY A 39 -2.28 2.87 1.09
N LEU A 40 -3.41 2.18 1.30
CA LEU A 40 -3.42 0.81 1.82
C LEU A 40 -2.68 -0.16 0.89
N PHE A 41 -2.97 -0.08 -0.41
CA PHE A 41 -2.27 -0.90 -1.41
C PHE A 41 -0.78 -0.56 -1.51
N ALA A 42 -0.42 0.72 -1.48
CA ALA A 42 0.97 1.17 -1.51
C ALA A 42 1.75 0.67 -0.30
N LEU A 43 1.17 0.70 0.90
CA LEU A 43 1.78 0.13 2.11
C LEU A 43 1.98 -1.38 1.97
N MET A 44 0.97 -2.10 1.48
CA MET A 44 1.06 -3.54 1.27
C MET A 44 2.17 -3.91 0.28
N PHE A 45 2.23 -3.24 -0.87
CA PHE A 45 3.29 -3.44 -1.85
C PHE A 45 4.67 -2.97 -1.40
N LYS A 46 4.76 -1.99 -0.48
CA LYS A 46 6.04 -1.48 0.04
C LYS A 46 6.61 -2.37 1.15
N LEU A 47 5.75 -2.93 2.01
CA LEU A 47 6.17 -3.74 3.16
C LEU A 47 6.51 -5.19 2.77
N LEU A 48 5.80 -5.78 1.80
CA LEU A 48 6.03 -7.16 1.34
C LEU A 48 7.49 -7.43 0.90
N PRO A 49 8.09 -6.61 0.02
CA PRO A 49 9.48 -6.79 -0.41
C PRO A 49 10.47 -6.68 0.74
N TRP A 50 10.19 -5.80 1.70
CA TRP A 50 11.05 -5.56 2.84
C TRP A 50 11.06 -6.74 3.82
N LEU A 51 9.90 -7.36 4.03
CA LEU A 51 9.77 -8.58 4.84
C LEU A 51 10.49 -9.76 4.17
N LEU A 52 10.32 -9.93 2.86
CA LEU A 52 11.04 -10.96 2.10
C LEU A 52 12.55 -10.76 2.16
N LEU A 53 13.03 -9.52 2.02
CA LEU A 53 14.45 -9.19 2.17
C LEU A 53 14.97 -9.55 3.57
N ALA A 54 14.24 -9.20 4.63
CA ALA A 54 14.62 -9.54 6.00
C ALA A 54 14.74 -11.06 6.20
N VAL A 55 13.78 -11.83 5.68
CA VAL A 55 13.83 -13.30 5.72
C VAL A 55 15.02 -13.84 4.94
N ALA A 56 15.27 -13.34 3.72
CA ALA A 56 16.41 -13.75 2.90
C ALA A 56 17.75 -13.49 3.62
N VAL A 57 17.91 -12.34 4.27
CA VAL A 57 19.11 -12.00 5.05
C VAL A 57 19.32 -12.99 6.20
N VAL A 58 18.29 -13.28 6.99
CA VAL A 58 18.37 -14.27 8.08
C VAL A 58 18.74 -15.66 7.54
N TRP A 59 18.15 -16.04 6.41
CA TRP A 59 18.43 -17.33 5.78
C TRP A 59 19.87 -17.44 5.29
N VAL A 60 20.41 -16.37 4.67
CA VAL A 60 21.80 -16.29 4.21
C VAL A 60 22.77 -16.34 5.39
N ILE A 61 22.49 -15.60 6.48
CA ILE A 61 23.32 -15.65 7.70
C ILE A 61 23.29 -17.05 8.32
N ARG A 62 22.11 -17.67 8.40
CA ARG A 62 21.94 -19.03 8.91
C ARG A 62 22.67 -20.05 8.04
N ALA A 63 22.57 -19.94 6.72
CA ALA A 63 23.24 -20.82 5.77
C ALA A 63 24.78 -20.69 5.87
N MET A 64 25.30 -19.46 5.96
CA MET A 64 26.73 -19.23 6.14
C MET A 64 27.25 -19.70 7.51
N LYS A 65 26.46 -19.55 8.57
CA LYS A 65 26.83 -20.02 9.92
C LYS A 65 26.55 -21.50 10.18
N SER A 66 25.87 -22.22 9.28
CA SER A 66 25.51 -23.64 9.47
C SER A 66 25.86 -24.55 8.29
N PRO A 67 27.17 -24.77 8.02
CA PRO A 67 27.59 -26.07 7.50
C PRO A 67 28.42 -26.92 8.47
N THR A 68 28.79 -26.46 9.67
CA THR A 68 29.57 -27.27 10.63
C THR A 68 29.07 -27.12 12.05
N THR A 69 28.09 -27.93 12.44
CA THR A 69 27.96 -28.57 13.78
C THR A 69 26.71 -29.43 13.85
N THR A 70 26.43 -30.21 12.80
CA THR A 70 25.62 -31.42 13.02
C THR A 70 26.59 -32.57 13.16
N ARG A 71 26.95 -32.92 14.41
CA ARG A 71 27.23 -34.31 14.81
C ARG A 71 27.56 -34.44 16.30
N TYR A 72 26.66 -35.15 16.98
CA TYR A 72 26.99 -36.30 17.81
C TYR A 72 27.78 -36.06 19.11
N ARG A 73 27.06 -35.94 20.23
CA ARG A 73 27.43 -36.64 21.48
C ARG A 73 26.16 -36.80 22.32
N ARG A 74 25.26 -37.70 21.90
CA ARG A 74 25.07 -39.03 22.50
C ARG A 74 25.18 -38.99 24.02
N GLU A 75 24.05 -39.34 24.65
CA GLU A 75 23.96 -40.25 25.78
C GLU A 75 25.32 -40.64 26.35
N ASP A 76 25.62 -40.21 27.57
CA ASP A 76 26.41 -40.95 28.57
C ASP A 76 26.54 -40.11 29.84
N ARG A 77 25.41 -39.87 30.53
CA ARG A 77 25.45 -39.48 31.95
C ARG A 77 24.59 -40.37 32.84
N TRP A 78 24.43 -41.61 32.38
CA TRP A 78 23.99 -42.76 33.15
C TRP A 78 25.21 -43.64 33.46
N ARG A 79 26.14 -43.17 34.30
CA ARG A 79 27.09 -44.08 34.97
C ARG A 79 27.48 -43.52 36.33
N TYR A 80 26.85 -44.14 37.35
CA TYR A 80 27.27 -44.41 38.73
C TYR A 80 28.12 -43.37 39.45
#